data_AF-A0A2J7PJC7-F1
#
_entry.id   AF-A0A2J7PJC7-F1
#
_cell.length_a   1.000
_cell.length_b   1.000
_cell.length_c   1.000
_cell.angle_alpha   90.00
_cell.angle_beta   90.00
_cell.angle_gamma   90.00
#
_symmetry.space_group_name_H-M   'P 1'
#
loop_
_entity.id
_entity.type
_entity.pdbx_description
1 polymer ?
#
loop_
_entity_poly.entity_id
_entity_poly.type
_entity_poly.pdbx_seq_one_letter_code
_entity_poly.pdbx_strand_id
1 'polypeptide(L)'
;MFVEAKDECQVTPVIHVLQYPGCVPKPIPSFACTGRCSSYLQVSGSKIWQMERSCMCCQESGEREANVSLFCPKAKAGERKFRKVNTKAPLECMCRPCSTVEESAVIPQEIAGYADEGPLSNHFRKSL
;
A
#
# COMPACT_ATOMS: atom_id res chain seq x y z
N MET A 1 25.47 17.10 5.06
CA MET A 1 24.73 17.30 3.79
C MET A 1 23.59 16.31 3.78
N PHE A 2 22.36 16.76 4.06
CA PHE A 2 21.17 15.96 3.80
C PHE A 2 20.87 16.10 2.32
N VAL A 3 20.75 14.99 1.59
CA VAL A 3 20.29 15.01 0.21
C VAL A 3 18.79 15.27 0.28
N GLU A 4 18.37 16.50 -0.01
CA GLU A 4 16.95 16.82 -0.20
C GLU A 4 16.53 16.20 -1.54
N ALA A 5 16.14 14.92 -1.50
CA ALA A 5 15.50 14.27 -2.63
C ALA A 5 14.14 14.96 -2.82
N LYS A 6 13.99 15.74 -3.90
CA LYS A 6 12.74 16.41 -4.19
C LYS A 6 11.61 15.39 -4.32
N ASP A 7 10.52 15.59 -3.58
CA ASP A 7 9.33 14.76 -3.68
C ASP A 7 8.78 14.78 -5.11
N GLU A 8 8.47 13.60 -5.64
CA GLU A 8 7.90 13.43 -6.97
C GLU A 8 6.70 12.50 -6.83
N CYS A 9 5.49 13.05 -6.74
CA CYS A 9 4.27 12.25 -6.67
C CYS A 9 3.25 12.82 -7.66
N GLN A 10 2.80 11.99 -8.60
CA GLN A 10 1.96 12.44 -9.70
C GLN A 10 0.88 11.43 -10.07
N VAL A 11 -0.19 11.96 -10.65
CA VAL A 11 -1.26 11.17 -11.26
C VAL A 11 -0.79 10.71 -12.64
N THR A 12 -0.80 9.40 -12.89
CA THR A 12 -0.36 8.78 -14.13
C THR A 12 -1.52 8.08 -14.83
N PRO A 13 -1.75 8.31 -16.15
CA PRO A 13 -2.77 7.61 -16.89
C PRO A 13 -2.41 6.13 -17.06
N VAL A 14 -3.38 5.24 -16.85
CA VAL A 14 -3.21 3.79 -16.96
C VAL A 14 -4.41 3.15 -17.66
N ILE A 15 -4.21 1.95 -18.21
CA ILE A 15 -5.30 1.11 -18.69
C ILE A 15 -5.64 0.07 -17.62
N HIS A 16 -6.85 0.16 -17.09
CA HIS A 16 -7.36 -0.81 -16.11
C HIS A 16 -8.29 -1.79 -16.80
N VAL A 17 -8.11 -3.10 -16.59
CA VAL A 17 -8.96 -4.12 -17.20
C VAL A 17 -9.98 -4.61 -16.18
N LEU A 18 -11.25 -4.25 -16.39
CA LEU A 18 -12.34 -4.73 -15.54
C LEU A 18 -12.64 -6.18 -15.88
N GLN A 19 -12.51 -7.05 -14.88
CA GLN A 19 -12.86 -8.46 -14.97
C GLN A 19 -14.04 -8.75 -14.05
N TYR A 20 -15.10 -9.31 -14.61
CA TYR A 20 -16.29 -9.69 -13.84
C TYR A 20 -16.77 -11.07 -14.29
N PRO A 21 -17.09 -11.99 -13.36
CA PRO A 21 -17.54 -13.34 -13.71
C PRO A 21 -18.73 -13.34 -14.68
N GLY A 22 -18.62 -14.08 -15.77
CA GLY A 22 -19.66 -14.16 -16.79
C GLY A 22 -19.72 -12.98 -17.77
N CYS A 23 -18.83 -11.99 -17.62
CA CYS A 23 -18.70 -10.85 -18.50
C CYS A 23 -17.40 -10.87 -19.30
N VAL A 24 -17.43 -10.21 -20.46
CA VAL A 24 -16.23 -10.01 -21.30
C VAL A 24 -15.34 -8.98 -20.61
N PRO A 25 -14.04 -9.26 -20.37
CA PRO A 25 -13.12 -8.29 -19.81
C PRO A 25 -13.11 -6.98 -20.61
N LYS A 26 -13.17 -5.84 -19.93
CA LYS A 26 -13.26 -4.53 -20.58
C LYS A 26 -12.10 -3.63 -20.14
N PRO A 27 -11.17 -3.27 -21.03
CA PRO A 27 -10.18 -2.24 -20.74
C PRO A 27 -10.87 -0.87 -20.65
N ILE A 28 -10.50 -0.09 -19.63
CA ILE A 28 -10.96 1.27 -19.42
C ILE A 28 -9.77 2.20 -19.17
N PRO A 29 -9.81 3.45 -19.68
CA PRO A 29 -8.85 4.47 -19.27
C PRO A 29 -9.10 4.84 -17.80
N SER A 30 -8.03 4.89 -17.02
CA SER A 30 -8.07 5.24 -15.60
C SER A 30 -6.80 6.00 -15.21
N PHE A 31 -6.62 6.24 -13.92
CA PHE A 31 -5.47 6.91 -13.34
C PHE A 31 -4.91 6.12 -12.16
N ALA A 32 -3.63 6.31 -11.87
CA ALA A 32 -2.92 5.74 -10.72
C ALA A 32 -1.98 6.78 -10.11
N CYS A 33 -1.65 6.64 -8.83
CA CYS A 33 -0.58 7.43 -8.21
C CYS A 33 0.77 6.75 -8.45
N THR A 34 1.76 7.51 -8.89
CA THR A 34 3.13 7.00 -9.11
C THR A 34 4.13 8.06 -8.68
N GLY A 35 5.14 7.65 -7.93
CA GLY A 35 6.08 8.61 -7.38
C GLY A 35 7.00 8.07 -6.29
N ARG A 36 7.82 8.98 -5.77
CA ARG A 36 8.72 8.83 -4.63
C ARG A 36 8.46 9.96 -3.64
N CYS A 37 8.42 9.61 -2.37
CA CYS A 37 8.21 10.55 -1.28
C CYS A 37 9.35 10.42 -0.28
N SER A 38 9.76 11.54 0.29
CA SER A 38 10.82 11.60 1.28
C SER A 38 10.35 10.99 2.60
N SER A 39 11.15 10.09 3.14
CA SER A 39 10.93 9.44 4.43
C SER A 39 12.21 9.46 5.24
N TYR A 40 12.10 9.41 6.56
CA TYR A 40 13.26 9.37 7.44
C TYR A 40 13.05 8.43 8.62
N LEU A 41 14.18 7.99 9.16
CA LEU A 41 14.29 7.25 10.40
C LEU A 41 15.60 7.67 11.06
N GLN A 42 15.51 8.17 12.28
CA GLN A 42 16.66 8.68 13.02
C GLN A 42 16.48 8.44 14.52
N VAL A 43 17.55 8.58 15.29
CA VAL A 43 17.47 8.60 16.76
C VAL A 43 16.75 9.88 17.19
N SER A 44 15.82 9.76 18.14
CA SER A 44 15.09 10.92 18.65
C SER A 44 16.04 11.87 19.38
N GLY A 45 16.01 13.15 19.01
CA GLY A 45 16.83 14.19 19.64
C GLY A 45 16.46 14.48 21.09
N SER A 46 15.25 14.12 21.52
CA SER A 46 14.76 14.32 22.90
C SER A 46 14.81 13.05 23.75
N LYS A 47 14.83 11.87 23.14
CA LYS A 47 14.89 10.57 23.83
C LYS A 47 15.83 9.65 23.07
N ILE A 48 17.11 9.65 23.44
CA ILE A 48 18.19 8.91 22.75
C ILE A 48 17.88 7.40 22.60
N TRP A 49 17.10 6.83 23.51
CA TRP A 49 16.66 5.43 23.47
C TRP A 49 15.50 5.14 22.51
N GLN A 50 14.90 6.17 21.91
CA GLN A 50 13.76 6.06 21.01
C GLN A 50 14.16 6.47 19.60
N MET A 51 13.51 5.86 18.62
CA MET A 51 13.65 6.20 17.21
C MET A 51 12.48 7.06 16.79
N GLU A 52 12.75 8.07 15.97
CA GLU A 52 11.73 8.89 15.30
C GLU A 52 11.65 8.47 13.84
N ARG A 53 10.44 8.25 13.34
CA ARG A 53 10.17 7.78 11.99
C ARG A 53 9.09 8.62 11.33
N SER A 54 9.31 8.99 10.07
CA SER A 54 8.27 9.46 9.16
C SER A 54 8.34 8.68 7.86
N CYS A 55 7.29 7.94 7.55
CA CYS A 55 7.19 7.16 6.31
C CYS A 55 6.10 7.78 5.43
N MET A 56 6.51 8.30 4.27
CA MET A 56 5.62 8.97 3.34
C MET A 56 5.42 8.11 2.09
N CYS A 57 4.18 8.01 1.63
CA CYS A 57 3.76 7.26 0.45
C CYS A 57 3.09 8.21 -0.56
N CYS A 58 3.29 7.96 -1.86
CA CYS A 58 2.55 8.66 -2.90
C CYS A 58 1.14 8.06 -2.98
N GLN A 59 0.17 8.79 -2.43
CA GLN A 59 -1.19 8.32 -2.20
C GLN A 59 -2.21 9.30 -2.79
N GLU A 60 -3.42 8.83 -3.01
CA GLU A 60 -4.53 9.65 -3.43
C GLU A 60 -4.92 10.69 -2.35
N SER A 61 -5.14 11.92 -2.78
CA SER A 61 -5.76 12.97 -1.95
C SER A 61 -7.26 13.13 -2.23
N GLY A 62 -7.74 12.55 -3.34
CA GLY A 62 -9.14 12.53 -3.72
C GLY A 62 -9.44 11.45 -4.74
N GLU A 63 -10.72 11.09 -4.85
CA GLU A 63 -11.21 10.05 -5.75
C GLU A 63 -12.36 10.57 -6.62
N ARG A 64 -12.50 9.97 -7.80
CA ARG A 64 -13.63 10.20 -8.70
C ARG A 64 -14.26 8.88 -9.12
N GLU A 65 -15.58 8.88 -9.24
CA GLU A 65 -16.35 7.70 -9.63
C GLU A 65 -16.77 7.77 -11.10
N ALA A 66 -16.89 6.59 -11.73
CA ALA A 66 -17.41 6.44 -13.09
C ALA A 66 -18.29 5.18 -13.18
N ASN A 67 -19.32 5.25 -14.01
CA ASN A 67 -20.21 4.12 -14.29
C ASN A 67 -19.83 3.48 -15.62
N VAL A 68 -19.44 2.20 -15.59
CA VAL A 68 -19.07 1.43 -16.78
C VAL A 68 -20.09 0.32 -17.03
N SER A 69 -20.55 0.21 -18.26
CA SER A 69 -21.39 -0.92 -18.69
C SER A 69 -20.50 -2.07 -19.20
N LEU A 70 -20.62 -3.24 -18.59
CA LEU A 70 -20.00 -4.50 -18.97
C LEU A 70 -21.00 -5.38 -19.73
N PHE A 71 -20.52 -6.08 -20.76
CA PHE A 71 -21.32 -7.04 -21.49
C PHE A 71 -21.11 -8.45 -20.92
N CYS A 72 -22.21 -9.09 -20.53
CA CYS A 72 -22.26 -10.36 -19.83
C CYS A 72 -23.04 -11.40 -20.65
N PRO A 73 -22.39 -12.04 -21.64
CA PRO A 73 -23.06 -13.00 -22.52
C PRO A 73 -23.50 -14.27 -21.77
N LYS A 74 -22.90 -14.57 -20.62
CA LYS A 74 -23.22 -15.73 -19.78
C LYS A 74 -24.28 -15.42 -18.71
N ALA A 75 -24.96 -14.27 -18.78
CA ALA A 75 -26.06 -13.94 -17.89
C ALA A 75 -27.22 -14.94 -18.05
N LYS A 76 -27.93 -15.25 -16.96
CA LYS A 76 -29.03 -16.23 -16.99
C LYS A 76 -30.19 -15.71 -17.85
N ALA A 77 -31.01 -16.62 -18.38
CA ALA A 77 -32.21 -16.24 -19.11
C ALA A 77 -33.13 -15.37 -18.23
N GLY A 78 -33.52 -14.21 -18.73
CA GLY A 78 -34.28 -13.20 -17.97
C GLY A 78 -33.43 -12.13 -17.27
N GLU A 79 -32.12 -12.30 -17.17
CA GLU A 79 -31.21 -11.28 -16.64
C GLU A 79 -30.74 -10.29 -17.72
N ARG A 80 -30.37 -9.06 -17.29
CA ARG A 80 -29.79 -8.06 -18.18
C ARG A 80 -28.39 -8.51 -18.63
N LYS A 81 -28.19 -8.62 -19.95
CA LYS A 81 -26.88 -8.89 -20.56
C LYS A 81 -25.88 -7.74 -20.39
N PHE A 82 -26.34 -6.56 -19.99
CA PHE A 82 -25.47 -5.43 -19.65
C PHE A 82 -25.52 -5.16 -18.15
N ARG A 83 -24.36 -5.17 -17.51
CA ARG A 83 -24.19 -4.90 -16.09
C ARG A 83 -23.48 -3.56 -15.91
N LYS A 84 -24.09 -2.63 -15.18
CA LYS A 84 -23.43 -1.39 -14.78
C LYS A 84 -22.58 -1.66 -13.54
N VAL A 85 -21.32 -1.24 -13.57
CA VAL A 85 -20.40 -1.29 -12.44
C VAL A 85 -19.88 0.12 -12.16
N ASN A 86 -19.71 0.46 -10.88
CA ASN A 86 -19.06 1.69 -10.47
C ASN A 86 -17.55 1.41 -10.32
N THR A 87 -16.73 2.29 -10.86
CA THR A 87 -15.27 2.24 -10.77
C THR A 87 -14.76 3.55 -10.20
N LYS A 88 -13.70 3.47 -9.39
CA LYS A 88 -13.03 4.64 -8.82
C LYS A 88 -11.63 4.83 -9.40
N ALA A 89 -11.17 6.08 -9.45
CA ALA A 89 -9.81 6.44 -9.82
C ALA A 89 -9.34 7.65 -8.98
N PRO A 90 -8.04 7.80 -8.71
CA PRO A 90 -7.51 8.98 -8.06
C PRO A 90 -7.75 10.23 -8.92
N LEU A 91 -8.16 11.32 -8.27
CA LEU A 91 -8.25 12.65 -8.90
C LEU A 91 -6.91 13.37 -8.80
N GLU A 92 -6.25 13.23 -7.64
CA GLU A 92 -5.01 13.90 -7.27
C GLU A 92 -4.17 12.94 -6.42
N CYS A 93 -2.84 13.13 -6.45
CA CYS A 93 -1.88 12.33 -5.70
C CYS A 93 -0.92 13.25 -4.95
N MET A 94 -0.61 12.90 -3.70
CA MET A 94 0.28 13.65 -2.82
C MET A 94 1.10 12.71 -1.93
N CYS A 95 2.25 13.19 -1.46
CA CYS A 95 3.00 12.50 -0.42
C CYS A 95 2.29 12.64 0.92
N ARG A 96 1.83 11.52 1.48
CA ARG A 96 1.09 11.45 2.76
C ARG A 96 1.69 10.37 3.65
N PRO A 97 1.51 10.42 4.98
CA PRO A 97 1.95 9.34 5.85
C PRO A 97 1.34 8.02 5.38
N CYS A 98 2.17 7.00 5.18
CA CYS A 98 1.69 5.68 4.81
C CYS A 98 0.70 5.18 5.88
N SER A 99 -0.31 4.39 5.47
CA SER A 99 -1.18 3.70 6.42
C SER A 99 -0.30 2.88 7.38
N THR A 100 -0.55 3.03 8.68
CA THR A 100 0.35 2.69 9.78
C THR A 100 1.12 1.38 9.59
N VAL A 101 2.45 1.45 9.68
CA VAL A 101 3.26 0.28 10.04
C VAL A 101 2.97 0.02 11.52
N GLU A 102 2.44 -1.14 11.87
CA GLU A 102 2.30 -1.50 13.29
C GLU A 102 3.70 -1.53 13.92
N GLU A 103 3.94 -0.62 14.88
CA GLU A 103 5.24 -0.50 15.55
C GLU A 103 5.62 -1.81 16.27
N SER A 104 4.62 -2.58 16.73
CA SER A 104 4.75 -3.92 17.29
C SER A 104 5.23 -4.99 16.29
N ALA A 105 5.10 -4.75 14.99
CA ALA A 105 5.53 -5.68 13.94
C ALA A 105 6.99 -5.45 13.50
N VAL A 106 7.67 -4.41 14.02
CA VAL A 106 9.07 -4.10 13.68
C VAL A 106 10.00 -4.85 14.62
N ILE A 107 10.51 -6.00 14.17
CA ILE A 107 11.49 -6.79 14.92
C ILE A 107 12.90 -6.30 14.57
N PRO A 108 13.74 -5.94 15.56
CA PRO A 108 15.15 -5.64 15.32
C PRO A 108 15.86 -6.82 14.65
N GLN A 109 16.68 -6.53 13.64
CA GLN A 109 17.39 -7.57 12.87
C GLN A 109 18.29 -8.46 13.74
N GLU A 110 18.84 -7.90 14.82
CA GLU A 110 19.63 -8.60 15.85
C GLU A 110 18.83 -9.73 16.56
N ILE A 111 17.50 -9.66 16.54
CA ILE A 111 16.57 -10.58 17.25
C ILE A 111 15.79 -11.45 16.26
N ALA A 112 15.68 -11.03 15.00
CA ALA A 112 14.92 -11.74 13.96
C ALA A 112 15.41 -13.18 13.71
N GLY A 113 16.67 -13.50 14.05
CA GLY A 113 17.23 -14.86 13.99
C GLY A 113 16.98 -15.73 15.23
N TYR A 114 16.45 -15.17 16.32
CA TYR A 114 16.21 -15.87 17.59
C TYR A 114 14.72 -16.24 17.82
N ALA A 115 13.81 -15.74 16.99
CA ALA A 115 12.37 -15.90 17.20
C ALA A 115 11.81 -17.30 16.82
N ASP A 116 12.63 -18.17 16.19
CA ASP A 116 12.22 -19.54 15.81
C ASP A 116 12.69 -20.62 16.80
N GLU A 117 13.47 -20.24 17.83
CA GLU A 117 13.85 -21.18 18.89
C GLU A 117 13.05 -20.86 20.16
N GLY A 118 12.25 -21.84 20.61
CA GLY A 118 11.36 -21.74 21.76
C GLY A 118 12.03 -21.31 23.08
N PRO A 119 11.26 -21.23 24.18
CA PRO A 119 11.67 -20.52 25.39
C PRO A 119 13.03 -20.99 25.91
N LEU A 120 13.98 -20.05 25.94
CA LEU A 120 15.30 -20.12 26.58
C LEU A 120 15.18 -20.43 28.08
N SER A 121 14.90 -21.69 28.43
CA SER A 121 14.79 -22.12 29.83
C SER A 121 16.05 -22.80 30.36
N ASN A 122 17.01 -23.21 29.53
CA ASN A 122 18.08 -24.12 29.99
C ASN A 122 19.54 -23.75 29.69
N HIS A 123 19.85 -22.56 29.19
CA HIS A 123 21.26 -22.22 28.87
C HIS A 123 22.07 -21.55 30.00
N PHE A 124 21.48 -21.25 31.17
CA PHE A 124 22.21 -20.72 32.34
C PHE A 124 22.56 -21.78 33.40
N ARG A 125 22.83 -23.02 33.00
CA ARG A 125 23.49 -24.00 33.87
C ARG A 125 24.58 -24.76 33.14
N LYS A 126 25.74 -24.12 33.04
CA LYS A 126 27.08 -24.69 33.27
C LYS A 126 28.13 -23.63 32.92
N SER A 127 28.99 -23.33 33.90
CA SER A 127 30.31 -22.65 33.84
C SER A 127 30.42 -21.50 34.85
N LEU A 128 30.28 -21.76 36.15
CA LEU A 128 31.36 -21.93 37.13
C LEU A 128 30.73 -22.23 38.50
#